data_AF-A0AAD5TNC6-F1
#
_entry.id   AF-A0AAD5TNC6-F1
#
_cell.length_a   1.000
_cell.length_b   1.000
_cell.length_c   1.000
_cell.angle_alpha   90.00
_cell.angle_beta   90.00
_cell.angle_gamma   90.00
#
_symmetry.space_group_name_H-M   'P 1'
#
loop_
_entity.id
_entity.type
_entity.pdbx_description
1 polymer ?
#
loop_
_entity_poly.entity_id
_entity_poly.type
_entity_poly.pdbx_seq_one_letter_code
_entity_poly.pdbx_strand_id
1 'polypeptide(L)' 'MNRKFMPDADHSTWTPLDAVAKKIGDWAAGKENFTSGGLYEVVTKAGETEWVKRE' A
#
# COMPACT_ATOMS: atom_id res chain seq x y z
N MET A 1 -7.67 -3.10 14.01
CA MET A 1 -8.48 -2.08 14.70
C MET A 1 -9.54 -1.48 13.79
N ASN A 2 -9.21 -1.02 12.57
CA ASN A 2 -10.19 -0.45 11.64
C ASN A 2 -11.44 -1.34 11.44
N ARG A 3 -11.25 -2.65 11.22
CA ARG A 3 -12.37 -3.61 11.06
C ARG A 3 -13.34 -3.65 12.24
N LYS A 4 -12.87 -3.38 13.46
CA LYS A 4 -13.70 -3.38 14.68
C LYS A 4 -14.58 -2.13 14.75
N PHE A 5 -14.07 -0.98 14.31
CA PHE A 5 -14.75 0.31 14.44
C PHE A 5 -15.50 0.73 13.17
N MET A 6 -15.23 0.07 12.04
CA MET A 6 -15.89 0.28 10.75
C MET A 6 -16.32 -1.08 10.17
N PRO A 7 -17.26 -1.79 10.80
CA PRO A 7 -17.62 -3.15 10.40
C PRO A 7 -18.29 -3.22 9.01
N ASP A 8 -19.02 -2.16 8.63
CA ASP A 8 -19.79 -2.11 7.37
C ASP A 8 -19.03 -1.42 6.22
N ALA A 9 -17.77 -1.06 6.43
CA ALA A 9 -16.96 -0.44 5.39
C ALA A 9 -16.59 -1.44 4.29
N ASP A 10 -16.47 -0.96 3.06
CA ASP A 10 -15.96 -1.77 1.96
C ASP A 10 -14.46 -2.03 2.14
N HIS A 11 -14.13 -3.18 2.72
CA HIS A 11 -12.75 -3.60 2.94
C HIS A 11 -11.97 -3.83 1.65
N SER A 12 -12.62 -3.95 0.48
CA SER A 12 -11.92 -4.04 -0.81
C SER A 12 -11.17 -2.76 -1.17
N THR A 13 -11.47 -1.66 -0.48
CA THR A 13 -10.75 -0.38 -0.60
C THR A 13 -9.60 -0.24 0.39
N TRP A 14 -9.40 -1.23 1.27
CA TRP A 14 -8.38 -1.15 2.33
C TRP A 14 -7.12 -1.87 1.90
N THR A 15 -6.00 -1.18 1.99
CA THR A 15 -4.70 -1.73 1.64
C THR A 15 -4.32 -2.91 2.55
N PRO A 16 -4.07 -4.11 1.99
CA PRO A 16 -3.56 -5.25 2.74
C PRO A 16 -2.16 -4.97 3.31
N LEU A 17 -1.90 -5.40 4.55
CA LEU A 17 -0.62 -5.16 5.22
C LEU A 17 0.54 -5.91 4.57
N ASP A 18 0.27 -7.10 4.04
CA ASP A 18 1.21 -7.93 3.29
C ASP A 18 1.64 -7.26 1.98
N ALA A 19 0.76 -6.53 1.30
CA ALA A 19 1.11 -5.74 0.12
C ALA A 19 2.15 -4.66 0.44
N VAL A 20 1.97 -3.95 1.56
CA VAL A 20 2.92 -2.93 2.04
C VAL A 20 4.24 -3.56 2.48
N ALA A 21 4.18 -4.64 3.26
CA ALA A 21 5.38 -5.34 3.72
C ALA A 21 6.21 -5.88 2.56
N LYS A 22 5.55 -6.47 1.54
CA LYS A 22 6.21 -6.94 0.33
C LYS A 22 6.91 -5.80 -0.41
N LYS A 23 6.23 -4.67 -0.64
CA LYS A 23 6.80 -3.52 -1.36
C LYS A 23 8.05 -2.97 -0.67
N ILE A 24 7.97 -2.77 0.65
CA ILE A 24 9.11 -2.32 1.46
C ILE A 24 10.25 -3.34 1.41
N GLY A 25 9.92 -4.64 1.51
CA GLY A 25 10.89 -5.72 1.40
C GLY A 25 11.59 -5.76 0.03
N ASP A 26 10.86 -5.54 -1.05
CA ASP A 26 11.42 -5.53 -2.41
C ASP A 26 12.33 -4.31 -2.64
N TRP A 27 11.98 -3.13 -2.11
CA TRP A 27 12.86 -1.97 -2.09
C TRP A 27 14.13 -2.19 -1.27
N ALA A 28 14.00 -2.76 -0.06
CA ALA A 28 15.15 -3.04 0.80
C ALA A 28 16.08 -4.11 0.20
N ALA A 29 15.52 -5.08 -0.51
CA ALA A 29 16.29 -6.12 -1.21
C ALA A 29 16.86 -5.65 -2.56
N GLY A 30 16.58 -4.42 -2.99
CA GLY A 30 17.02 -3.89 -4.29
C GLY A 30 16.36 -4.59 -5.49
N LYS A 31 15.24 -5.29 -5.29
CA LYS A 31 14.46 -5.92 -6.38
C LYS A 31 13.68 -4.89 -7.19
N GLU A 32 13.31 -3.80 -6.54
CA GLU A 32 12.67 -2.65 -7.16
C GLU A 32 13.39 -1.37 -6.71
N ASN A 33 13.52 -0.41 -7.62
CA ASN A 33 14.08 0.91 -7.30
C ASN A 33 12.99 1.81 -6.70
N PHE A 34 13.43 2.73 -5.84
CA PHE A 34 12.63 3.84 -5.34
C PHE A 34 13.41 5.13 -5.48
N THR A 35 12.72 6.27 -5.42
CA THR A 35 13.36 7.58 -5.43
C THR A 35 13.65 8.00 -3.99
N SER A 36 14.91 8.32 -3.68
CA SER A 36 15.27 8.94 -2.40
C SER A 36 14.51 10.26 -2.23
N GLY A 37 13.83 10.44 -1.09
CA GLY A 37 12.95 11.57 -0.83
C GLY A 37 11.60 11.54 -1.57
N GLY A 38 11.31 10.48 -2.33
CA GLY A 38 10.04 10.33 -3.04
C GLY A 38 8.86 10.06 -2.10
N LEU A 39 7.74 10.73 -2.34
CA LEU A 39 6.47 10.46 -1.68
C LEU A 39 5.67 9.46 -2.53
N TYR A 40 5.16 8.41 -1.92
CA TYR A 40 4.38 7.37 -2.60
C TYR A 40 3.00 7.27 -1.95
N GLU A 41 1.96 7.56 -2.72
CA GLU A 41 0.59 7.30 -2.33
C GLU A 41 0.24 5.84 -2.58
N VAL A 42 -0.45 5.22 -1.62
CA VAL A 42 -0.86 3.82 -1.68
C VAL A 42 -2.37 3.77 -1.69
N VAL A 43 -2.93 3.37 -2.83
CA VAL A 43 -4.38 3.39 -3.06
C VAL A 43 -4.85 1.97 -3.36
N THR A 44 -5.90 1.51 -2.67
CA THR A 44 -6.52 0.22 -2.98
C THR A 44 -7.95 0.44 -3.47
N LYS A 45 -8.29 -0.14 -4.62
CA LYS A 45 -9.62 -0.10 -5.22
C LYS A 45 -9.99 -1.50 -5.72
N ALA A 46 -11.17 -1.98 -5.36
CA ALA A 46 -11.65 -3.30 -5.76
C ALA A 46 -10.65 -4.45 -5.47
N GLY A 47 -9.87 -4.33 -4.40
CA GLY A 47 -8.86 -5.31 -3.99
C GLY A 47 -7.49 -5.17 -4.67
N GLU A 48 -7.33 -4.23 -5.61
CA GLU A 48 -6.06 -3.97 -6.29
C GLU A 48 -5.35 -2.76 -5.67
N THR A 49 -4.07 -2.90 -5.33
CA THR A 49 -3.26 -1.85 -4.71
C THR A 49 -2.29 -1.22 -5.72
N GLU A 50 -2.40 0.08 -5.91
CA GLU A 50 -1.53 0.90 -6.74
C GLU A 50 -0.59 1.78 -5.90
N TRP A 51 0.60 2.02 -6.43
CA TRP A 51 1.64 2.84 -5.81
C TRP A 51 1.96 4.02 -6.73
N VAL A 52 1.51 5.23 -6.38
CA VAL A 52 1.67 6.42 -7.21
C VAL A 52 2.72 7.33 -6.59
N LYS A 53 3.84 7.54 -7.28
CA LYS A 53 4.82 8.54 -6.87
C LYS A 53 4.21 9.94 -7.03
N ARG A 54 4.24 10.72 -5.96
CA ARG A 54 3.84 12.13 -5.94
C ARG A 54 5.08 13.01 -6.11
N GLU A 55 4.89 14.17 -6.73
CA GLU A 55 5.91 15.21 -6.90
C GLU A 55 6.11 16.02 -5.61
#